data_AF-A0A1U7XH27-F1
#
_entry.id   AF-A0A1U7XH27-F1
#
_cell.length_a   1.000
_cell.length_b   1.000
_cell.length_c   1.000
_cell.angle_alpha   90.00
_cell.angle_beta   90.00
_cell.angle_gamma   90.00
#
_symmetry.space_group_name_H-M   'P 1'
#
loop_
_entity.id
_entity.type
_entity.pdbx_description
1 polymer ?
#
loop_
_entity_poly.entity_id
_entity_poly.type
_entity_poly.pdbx_seq_one_letter_code
_entity_poly.pdbx_strand_id
1 'polypeptide(L)'
;MAVVRDLILRQRHWMELLKDYDCSILYNPEKANVVADALSRKSMGSMAHIARAKRLLAKDIQRLEDTGIRFSVRNSEALLACAQAKSSLVERIKATQYEDERLCKYRDEALAGKIKDMIVESVVLRMSDRLCVADVDGLRHAILK
;
A
#
# COMPACT_ATOMS: atom_id res chain seq x y z
N MET A 1 2.73 5.09 -51.21
CA MET A 1 4.06 5.43 -50.67
C MET A 1 3.86 6.08 -49.31
N ALA A 2 3.90 5.28 -48.24
CA ALA A 2 3.69 5.77 -46.88
C ALA A 2 4.96 6.46 -46.37
N VAL A 3 4.88 7.75 -46.10
CA VAL A 3 5.95 8.50 -45.44
C VAL A 3 5.78 8.28 -43.93
N VAL A 4 6.40 7.22 -43.41
CA VAL A 4 6.50 7.00 -41.97
C VAL A 4 7.56 7.96 -41.44
N ARG A 5 7.10 9.14 -41.00
CA ARG A 5 7.91 10.04 -40.18
C ARG A 5 8.24 9.30 -38.88
N ASP A 6 9.51 9.26 -38.51
CA ASP A 6 9.99 8.63 -37.28
C ASP A 6 9.25 9.20 -36.07
N LEU A 7 8.33 8.41 -35.52
CA LEU A 7 7.61 8.73 -34.30
C LEU A 7 8.55 8.51 -33.10
N ILE A 8 8.63 9.50 -32.22
CA ILE A 8 9.38 9.39 -30.96
C ILE A 8 8.74 8.26 -30.12
N LEU A 9 9.54 7.50 -29.35
CA LEU A 9 9.10 6.32 -28.58
C LEU A 9 7.74 6.49 -27.86
N ARG A 10 7.51 7.65 -27.27
CA ARG A 10 6.26 7.99 -26.59
C ARG A 10 5.06 7.97 -27.55
N GLN A 11 5.19 8.52 -28.75
CA GLN A 11 4.13 8.54 -29.75
C GLN A 11 3.82 7.13 -30.28
N ARG A 12 4.83 6.26 -30.44
CA ARG A 12 4.60 4.85 -30.79
C ARG A 12 3.75 4.13 -29.74
N HIS A 13 4.09 4.29 -28.47
CA HIS A 13 3.33 3.69 -27.38
C HIS A 13 1.88 4.20 -27.32
N TRP A 14 1.67 5.51 -27.56
CA TRP A 14 0.31 6.06 -27.68
C TRP A 14 -0.45 5.49 -28.87
N MET A 15 0.18 5.31 -30.04
CA MET A 15 -0.48 4.71 -31.19
C MET A 15 -0.87 3.24 -30.95
N GLU A 16 -0.01 2.48 -30.26
CA GLU A 16 -0.33 1.11 -29.86
C GLU A 16 -1.51 1.04 -28.90
N LEU A 17 -1.64 1.99 -27.97
CA LEU A 17 -2.76 2.06 -27.06
C LEU A 17 -4.06 2.45 -27.78
N LEU A 18 -4.00 3.42 -28.69
CA LEU A 18 -5.17 3.97 -29.36
C LEU A 18 -5.78 3.02 -30.40
N LYS A 19 -5.02 2.06 -30.93
CA LYS A 19 -5.52 1.08 -31.92
C LYS A 19 -6.70 0.24 -31.41
N ASP A 20 -6.78 0.06 -30.09
CA ASP A 20 -7.79 -0.77 -29.43
C ASP A 20 -9.05 0.03 -29.07
N TYR A 21 -9.09 1.34 -29.35
CA TYR A 21 -10.21 2.22 -29.07
C TYR A 21 -10.77 2.81 -30.38
N ASP A 22 -12.08 2.72 -30.58
CA ASP A 22 -12.76 3.45 -31.67
C ASP A 22 -12.91 4.93 -31.27
N CYS A 23 -11.85 5.71 -31.49
CA CYS A 23 -11.81 7.12 -31.14
C CYS A 23 -11.15 7.96 -32.23
N SER A 24 -11.63 9.20 -32.40
CA SER A 24 -11.04 10.18 -33.31
C SER A 24 -10.39 11.31 -32.51
N ILE A 25 -9.14 11.64 -32.84
CA ILE A 25 -8.42 12.74 -32.19
C ILE A 25 -8.78 14.04 -32.92
N LEU A 26 -9.60 14.86 -32.26
CA LEU A 26 -10.01 16.17 -32.77
C LEU A 26 -9.30 17.28 -31.98
N TYR A 27 -8.47 18.07 -32.66
CA TYR A 27 -7.84 19.23 -32.04
C TYR A 27 -8.86 20.36 -31.89
N ASN A 28 -9.13 20.75 -30.65
CA ASN A 28 -10.04 21.84 -30.32
C ASN A 28 -9.28 22.94 -29.55
N PRO A 29 -9.11 24.13 -30.12
CA PRO A 29 -8.43 25.22 -29.42
C PRO A 29 -9.25 25.74 -28.23
N GLU A 30 -8.55 25.94 -27.12
CA GLU A 30 -8.90 26.64 -25.85
C GLU A 30 -10.18 26.24 -25.10
N LYS A 31 -11.35 26.21 -25.73
CA LYS A 31 -12.65 26.15 -25.01
C LYS A 31 -13.09 24.73 -24.61
N ALA A 32 -12.72 23.72 -25.39
CA ALA A 32 -12.99 22.31 -25.07
C ALA A 32 -11.92 21.68 -24.16
N ASN A 33 -10.75 22.32 -24.04
CA ASN A 33 -9.63 21.81 -23.25
C ASN A 33 -9.67 22.28 -21.78
N VAL A 34 -10.67 23.07 -21.39
CA VAL A 34 -10.79 23.67 -20.04
C VAL A 34 -10.85 22.59 -18.96
N VAL A 35 -11.59 21.50 -19.20
CA VAL A 35 -11.69 20.39 -18.23
C VAL A 35 -10.34 19.67 -18.09
N ALA A 36 -9.68 19.35 -19.21
CA ALA A 36 -8.39 18.69 -19.20
C ALA A 36 -7.28 19.58 -18.61
N ASP A 37 -7.28 20.89 -18.87
CA ASP A 37 -6.36 21.85 -18.26
C ASP A 37 -6.61 21.98 -16.74
N ALA A 38 -7.87 22.05 -16.31
CA ALA A 38 -8.22 22.06 -14.90
C ALA A 38 -7.80 20.77 -14.17
N LEU A 39 -7.93 19.61 -14.82
CA LEU A 39 -7.48 18.32 -14.28
C LEU A 39 -5.94 18.21 -14.26
N SER A 40 -5.26 18.69 -15.30
CA SER A 40 -3.80 18.73 -15.37
C SER A 40 -3.19 19.53 -14.22
N ARG A 41 -3.80 20.69 -13.90
CA ARG A 41 -3.41 21.55 -12.77
C ARG A 41 -3.67 20.93 -11.39
N LYS A 42 -4.55 19.93 -11.31
CA LYS A 42 -4.88 19.17 -10.10
C LYS A 42 -4.05 17.91 -9.88
N SER A 43 -3.15 17.55 -10.82
CA SER A 43 -2.35 16.33 -10.65
C SER A 43 -1.56 16.37 -9.33
N MET A 44 -1.38 15.21 -8.70
CA MET A 44 -0.86 15.06 -7.34
C MET A 44 0.55 15.66 -7.10
N GLY A 45 1.25 16.11 -8.14
CA GLY A 45 2.51 16.85 -8.03
C GLY A 45 2.40 18.36 -8.28
N SER A 46 1.25 18.85 -8.75
CA SER A 46 1.00 20.26 -9.04
C SER A 46 0.54 20.99 -7.78
N MET A 47 1.47 21.67 -7.10
CA MET A 47 1.14 22.63 -6.02
C MET A 47 0.56 23.95 -6.56
N ALA A 48 0.11 24.01 -7.82
CA ALA A 48 -0.43 25.22 -8.43
C ALA A 48 -1.63 25.77 -7.66
N HIS A 49 -2.44 24.86 -7.10
CA HIS A 49 -3.62 25.17 -6.28
C HIS A 49 -3.28 25.59 -4.83
N ILE A 50 -2.04 25.38 -4.38
CA ILE A 50 -1.57 25.78 -3.05
C ILE A 50 -0.97 27.19 -3.14
N ALA A 51 -1.39 28.09 -2.23
CA ALA A 51 -0.83 29.43 -2.11
C ALA A 51 0.71 29.37 -2.02
N ARG A 52 1.41 30.25 -2.75
CA ARG A 52 2.89 30.20 -2.88
C ARG A 52 3.61 30.12 -1.53
N ALA A 53 3.12 30.86 -0.52
CA ALA A 53 3.65 30.84 0.84
C ALA A 53 3.52 29.48 1.55
N LYS A 54 2.50 28.68 1.22
CA LYS A 54 2.23 27.36 1.82
C LYS A 54 2.91 26.20 1.07
N ARG A 55 3.52 26.46 -0.10
CA ARG A 55 4.15 25.40 -0.92
C ARG A 55 5.35 24.75 -0.25
N LEU A 56 6.15 25.51 0.51
CA LEU A 56 7.28 24.95 1.26
C LEU A 56 6.79 23.97 2.32
N LEU A 57 5.79 24.37 3.12
CA LEU A 57 5.16 23.49 4.10
C LEU A 57 4.55 22.24 3.47
N ALA A 58 3.87 22.38 2.32
CA ALA A 58 3.32 21.23 1.60
C ALA A 58 4.40 20.24 1.12
N LYS A 59 5.58 20.75 0.68
CA LYS A 59 6.73 19.89 0.35
C LYS A 59 7.27 19.17 1.58
N ASP A 60 7.38 19.86 2.71
CA ASP A 60 7.88 19.26 3.93
C ASP A 60 6.93 18.18 4.47
N ILE A 61 5.62 18.41 4.40
CA ILE A 61 4.60 17.40 4.71
C ILE A 61 4.75 16.18 3.80
N GLN A 62 4.84 16.38 2.48
CA GLN A 62 5.03 15.26 1.53
C GLN A 62 6.30 14.46 1.85
N ARG A 63 7.43 15.14 2.11
CA ARG A 63 8.69 14.47 2.48
C ARG A 63 8.54 13.63 3.75
N LEU A 64 7.78 14.10 4.73
CA LEU A 64 7.52 13.36 5.96
C LEU A 64 6.59 12.16 5.69
N GLU A 65 5.59 12.31 4.82
CA GLU A 65 4.76 11.18 4.35
C GLU A 65 5.58 10.11 3.64
N ASP A 66 6.54 10.51 2.80
CA ASP A 66 7.45 9.59 2.11
C ASP A 66 8.35 8.81 3.10
N THR A 67 8.60 9.36 4.29
CA THR A 67 9.30 8.67 5.39
C THR A 67 8.39 7.76 6.24
N GLY A 68 7.11 7.66 5.88
CA GLY A 68 6.13 6.82 6.58
C GLY A 68 5.40 7.52 7.73
N ILE A 69 5.55 8.84 7.88
CA ILE A 69 4.82 9.63 8.87
C ILE A 69 3.44 9.96 8.31
N ARG A 70 2.37 9.55 9.00
CA ARG A 70 1.01 9.84 8.57
C ARG A 70 0.50 11.08 9.27
N PHE A 71 -0.09 12.00 8.50
CA PHE A 71 -0.78 13.14 9.04
C PHE A 71 -2.28 12.88 9.12
N SER A 72 -2.91 13.29 10.22
CA SER A 72 -4.36 13.27 10.39
C SER A 72 -4.83 14.62 10.89
N VAL A 73 -5.93 15.11 10.33
CA VAL A 73 -6.58 16.33 10.79
C VAL A 73 -7.72 15.91 11.71
N ARG A 74 -7.64 16.29 12.98
CA ARG A 74 -8.75 16.09 13.93
C ARG A 74 -9.69 17.31 13.86
N ASN A 75 -10.92 17.17 14.34
CA ASN A 75 -12.00 18.19 14.37
C ASN A 75 -11.63 19.56 14.99
N SER A 76 -10.41 19.69 15.50
CA SER A 76 -9.88 20.88 16.16
C SER A 76 -8.69 21.44 15.37
N GLU A 77 -8.83 21.70 14.06
CA GLU A 77 -7.93 22.39 13.11
C GLU A 77 -6.40 22.09 13.16
N ALA A 78 -6.00 21.14 13.98
CA ALA A 78 -4.63 20.81 14.31
C ALA A 78 -4.23 19.57 13.53
N LEU A 79 -3.10 19.67 12.84
CA LEU A 79 -2.51 18.61 12.08
C LEU A 79 -1.65 17.76 13.02
N LEU A 80 -2.06 16.51 13.24
CA LEU A 80 -1.32 15.55 14.05
C LEU A 80 -0.47 14.67 13.15
N ALA A 81 0.83 14.60 13.45
CA ALA A 81 1.76 13.67 12.81
C ALA A 81 1.91 12.42 13.69
N CYS A 82 1.74 11.23 13.11
CA CYS A 82 2.03 9.98 13.79
C CYS A 82 2.98 9.11 12.95
N ALA A 83 4.06 8.64 13.59
CA ALA A 83 4.93 7.60 13.05
C ALA A 83 4.56 6.29 13.74
N GLN A 84 4.03 5.32 12.99
CA GLN A 84 3.68 4.00 13.53
C GLN A 84 4.67 2.96 13.01
N ALA A 85 5.57 2.49 13.88
CA ALA A 85 6.35 1.29 13.62
C ALA A 85 5.45 0.07 13.87
N LYS A 86 5.08 -0.66 12.80
CA LYS A 86 4.44 -1.98 12.94
C LYS A 86 5.54 -3.02 13.02
N SER A 87 5.60 -3.74 14.13
CA SER A 87 6.50 -4.89 14.27
C SER A 87 6.02 -6.02 13.36
N SER A 88 6.92 -6.57 12.54
CA SER A 88 6.66 -7.76 11.73
C SER A 88 6.61 -9.06 12.54
N LEU A 89 6.69 -8.96 13.87
CA LEU A 89 6.75 -10.10 14.78
C LEU A 89 5.52 -10.99 14.65
N VAL A 90 4.32 -10.41 14.51
CA VAL A 90 3.09 -11.19 14.38
C VAL A 90 3.06 -11.93 13.04
N GLU A 91 3.44 -11.29 11.93
CA GLU A 91 3.54 -11.99 10.64
C GLU A 91 4.61 -13.09 10.69
N ARG A 92 5.75 -12.85 11.33
CA ARG A 92 6.81 -13.87 11.52
C ARG A 92 6.33 -15.04 12.35
N ILE A 93 5.62 -14.81 13.46
CA ILE A 93 5.04 -15.89 14.26
C ILE A 93 4.06 -16.70 13.41
N LYS A 94 3.17 -16.04 12.65
CA LYS A 94 2.22 -16.74 11.78
C LYS A 94 2.90 -17.60 10.70
N ALA A 95 3.99 -17.11 10.10
CA ALA A 95 4.72 -17.84 9.06
C ALA A 95 5.47 -19.06 9.62
N THR A 96 6.11 -18.89 10.78
CA THR A 96 6.94 -19.93 11.42
C THR A 96 6.13 -21.06 12.08
N GLN A 97 4.83 -20.87 12.33
CA GLN A 97 3.98 -21.91 12.93
C GLN A 97 3.95 -23.22 12.13
N TYR A 98 4.13 -23.17 10.80
CA TYR A 98 4.12 -24.36 9.93
C TYR A 98 5.45 -25.13 9.94
N GLU A 99 6.52 -24.49 10.39
CA GLU A 99 7.86 -25.10 10.45
C GLU A 99 8.02 -25.95 11.72
N ASP A 100 7.23 -25.66 12.76
CA ASP A 100 7.25 -26.42 14.02
C ASP A 100 6.35 -27.65 13.92
N GLU A 101 6.97 -28.83 13.80
CA GLU A 101 6.28 -30.12 13.75
C GLU A 101 5.34 -30.36 14.95
N ARG A 102 5.63 -29.80 16.13
CA ARG A 102 4.77 -29.95 17.31
C ARG A 102 3.50 -29.12 17.15
N LEU A 103 3.63 -27.88 16.66
CA LEU A 103 2.47 -27.02 16.40
C LEU A 103 1.60 -27.57 15.27
N CYS A 104 2.19 -28.18 14.24
CA CYS A 104 1.46 -28.90 13.21
C CYS A 104 0.61 -30.04 13.79
N LYS A 105 1.18 -30.88 14.68
CA LYS A 105 0.43 -31.95 15.36
C LYS A 105 -0.73 -31.40 16.19
N TYR A 106 -0.48 -30.36 16.98
CA TYR A 106 -1.54 -29.75 17.79
C TYR A 106 -2.62 -29.07 16.94
N ARG A 107 -2.26 -28.50 15.79
CA ARG A 107 -3.24 -27.95 14.84
C ARG A 107 -4.13 -29.05 14.30
N ASP A 108 -3.56 -30.18 13.88
CA ASP A 108 -4.33 -31.29 13.34
C ASP A 108 -5.23 -31.92 14.42
N GLU A 109 -4.77 -31.98 15.68
CA GLU A 109 -5.56 -32.42 16.83
C GLU A 109 -6.67 -31.42 17.23
N ALA A 110 -6.42 -30.12 17.10
CA ALA A 110 -7.42 -29.07 17.29
C ALA A 110 -8.48 -29.08 16.20
N LEU A 111 -8.09 -29.27 14.93
CA LEU A 111 -9.02 -29.46 13.80
C LEU A 111 -9.84 -30.74 13.93
N ALA A 112 -9.26 -31.80 14.51
CA ALA A 112 -9.96 -33.04 14.84
C ALA A 112 -10.88 -32.92 16.07
N GLY A 113 -10.95 -31.75 16.71
CA GLY A 113 -11.80 -31.50 17.89
C GLY A 113 -11.34 -32.23 19.15
N LYS A 114 -10.10 -32.74 19.19
CA LYS A 114 -9.56 -33.48 20.34
C LYS A 114 -9.08 -32.56 21.46
N ILE A 115 -8.70 -31.33 21.14
CA ILE A 115 -8.20 -30.34 22.10
C ILE A 115 -9.19 -29.17 22.17
N LYS A 116 -9.83 -28.96 23.33
CA LYS A 116 -10.80 -27.88 23.53
C LYS A 116 -10.17 -26.49 23.69
N ASP A 117 -8.93 -26.43 24.16
CA ASP A 117 -8.28 -25.16 24.52
C ASP A 117 -7.54 -24.48 23.35
N MET A 118 -7.47 -25.15 22.20
CA MET A 118 -6.76 -24.68 21.01
C MET A 118 -7.73 -24.39 19.87
N ILE A 119 -7.65 -23.17 19.35
CA ILE A 119 -8.51 -22.66 18.28
C ILE A 119 -7.63 -22.33 17.09
N VAL A 120 -8.03 -22.77 15.90
CA VAL A 120 -7.40 -22.38 14.64
C VAL A 120 -8.23 -21.24 14.04
N GLU A 121 -7.74 -20.01 14.18
CA GLU A 121 -8.40 -18.82 13.63
C GLU A 121 -7.64 -18.34 12.39
N SER A 122 -8.30 -18.31 11.24
CA SER A 122 -7.71 -17.89 9.96
C SER A 122 -6.32 -18.52 9.70
N VAL A 123 -6.24 -19.84 9.89
CA VAL A 123 -5.03 -20.67 9.68
C VAL A 123 -3.92 -20.48 10.72
N VAL A 124 -4.17 -19.73 11.80
CA VAL A 124 -3.21 -19.48 12.88
C VAL A 124 -3.65 -20.21 14.14
N LEU A 125 -2.73 -20.98 14.73
CA LEU A 125 -2.99 -21.70 15.97
C LEU A 125 -2.92 -20.75 17.17
N ARG A 126 -4.00 -20.72 17.94
CA ARG A 126 -4.12 -19.97 19.19
C ARG A 126 -4.50 -20.92 20.32
N MET A 127 -3.97 -20.65 21.51
CA MET A 127 -4.42 -21.26 22.75
C MET A 127 -5.20 -20.21 23.53
N SER A 128 -6.52 -20.31 23.52
CA SER A 128 -7.41 -19.23 23.97
C SER A 128 -7.08 -17.89 23.27
N ASP A 129 -6.71 -16.85 24.02
CA ASP A 129 -6.31 -15.53 23.46
C ASP A 129 -4.80 -15.41 23.18
N ARG A 130 -4.03 -16.48 23.35
CA ARG A 130 -2.57 -16.45 23.17
C ARG A 130 -2.17 -17.03 21.82
N LEU A 131 -1.30 -16.30 21.11
CA LEU A 131 -0.71 -16.77 19.86
C LEU A 131 0.36 -17.84 20.15
N CYS A 132 0.26 -19.01 19.52
CA CYS A 132 1.27 -20.05 19.67
C CYS A 132 2.57 -19.64 18.96
N VAL A 133 3.71 -19.74 19.65
CA VAL A 133 5.02 -19.37 19.11
C VAL A 133 5.84 -20.62 18.82
N ALA A 134 6.23 -20.78 17.55
CA ALA A 134 7.11 -21.85 17.09
C ALA A 134 8.48 -21.79 17.77
N ASP A 135 9.06 -22.96 18.06
CA ASP A 135 10.43 -23.08 18.58
C ASP A 135 11.47 -23.11 17.47
N VAL A 136 11.44 -22.10 16.60
CA VAL A 136 12.34 -21.98 15.44
C VAL A 136 13.00 -20.61 15.41
N ASP A 137 14.18 -20.50 14.78
CA ASP A 137 14.89 -19.24 14.52
C ASP A 137 15.12 -18.33 15.73
N GLY A 138 15.22 -18.90 16.94
CA GLY A 138 15.35 -18.13 18.17
C GLY A 138 14.16 -17.19 18.45
N LEU A 139 13.01 -17.40 17.80
CA LEU A 139 11.84 -16.53 17.91
C LEU A 139 11.32 -16.41 19.35
N ARG A 140 11.36 -17.51 20.11
CA ARG A 140 11.03 -17.52 21.54
C ARG A 140 11.99 -16.64 22.35
N HIS A 141 13.29 -16.71 22.05
CA HIS A 141 14.31 -15.89 22.72
C HIS A 141 14.18 -14.40 22.38
N ALA A 142 13.68 -14.07 21.19
CA ALA A 142 13.39 -12.69 20.80
C ALA A 142 12.16 -12.10 21.50
N ILE A 143 11.22 -12.94 21.96
CA ILE A 143 9.98 -12.54 22.63
C ILE A 143 10.11 -12.55 24.16
N LEU A 144 10.85 -13.51 24.73
CA LEU A 144 11.00 -13.71 26.18
C LEU A 144 12.06 -12.81 26.84
N LYS A 145 12.34 -11.66 26.22
CA LYS A 145 13.36 -10.72 26.71
C LYS A 145 12.79 -9.68 27.67
#